data_AF-A0A661XE84-F1
#
_entry.id   AF-A0A661XE84-F1
#
_cell.length_a   1.000
_cell.length_b   1.000
_cell.length_c   1.000
_cell.angle_alpha   90.00
_cell.angle_beta   90.00
_cell.angle_gamma   90.00
#
_symmetry.space_group_name_H-M   'P 1'
#
loop_
_entity.id
_entity.type
_entity.pdbx_description
1 polymer ?
#
loop_
_entity_poly.entity_id
_entity_poly.type
_entity_poly.pdbx_seq_one_letter_code
_entity_poly.pdbx_strand_id
1 'polypeptide(L)'
;MIKRSIVLVLFYFLLSRLILYSAEIEISTSEPKLLWQKEFKTDINSVAISSDGTKIAILLEPELKRTVKDERYYKGVRREWGSGKLIYLDKDGNILWEYEHEKEKGNNMLSDISMSEDGKYIACSVIEMRDEGGSYKTFENAGGIEIPKEYKTIYQRWEYKEVLYFNSKGELLWKFKAKGKAKVSERGNYIAIIPAEDEHVPLDDFYFFGKNGEVLWKKEFKKEFPPEEVPPIDITRDGKKIIIGDTLYNAKGEIVWKLEKGYFGGISEDGKLVTVHIPIEPHLYDLNLDSLKEVKFIRLSSKKVLYTWRKKSGKSYLTKEDISSFSPPKDLLKNFVLYYYFLNFPQLPEDGFSDRNISIVDNGRYFIISRLREYGEYKELSKWKTKIYFYTTEGDFKWSLVLSGGSWVRPFVSSPCGKYILIYLQKKLYFYDNRKYIK
;
A
#
# COMPACT_ATOMS: atom_id res chain seq x y z
N MET A 1 -35.56 5.13 50.96
CA MET A 1 -35.52 4.59 49.57
C MET A 1 -34.30 5.06 48.78
N ILE A 2 -33.96 6.36 48.77
CA ILE A 2 -32.88 6.95 47.95
C ILE A 2 -31.49 6.31 48.15
N LYS A 3 -31.12 5.93 49.39
CA LYS A 3 -29.81 5.29 49.67
C LYS A 3 -29.62 3.92 49.01
N ARG A 4 -30.68 3.15 48.77
CA ARG A 4 -30.57 1.82 48.11
C ARG A 4 -30.36 1.94 46.61
N SER A 5 -30.94 2.96 45.98
CA SER A 5 -30.80 3.19 44.53
C SER A 5 -29.40 3.67 44.14
N ILE A 6 -28.73 4.48 44.96
CA ILE A 6 -27.37 4.97 44.69
C ILE A 6 -26.34 3.82 44.74
N VAL A 7 -26.50 2.88 45.68
CA VAL A 7 -25.61 1.71 45.79
C VAL A 7 -25.75 0.78 44.58
N LEU A 8 -26.97 0.57 44.07
CA LEU A 8 -27.21 -0.23 42.88
C LEU A 8 -26.61 0.38 41.61
N VAL A 9 -26.68 1.70 41.45
CA VAL A 9 -26.08 2.41 40.29
C VAL A 9 -24.55 2.34 40.34
N LEU A 10 -23.95 2.58 41.51
CA LEU A 10 -22.49 2.46 41.68
C LEU A 10 -22.00 1.03 41.49
N PHE A 11 -22.77 0.04 41.96
CA PHE A 11 -22.45 -1.37 41.73
C PHE A 11 -22.54 -1.74 40.25
N TYR A 12 -23.54 -1.27 39.51
CA TYR A 12 -23.62 -1.45 38.06
C TYR A 12 -22.48 -0.75 37.32
N PHE A 13 -22.06 0.43 37.77
CA PHE A 13 -20.95 1.18 37.19
C PHE A 13 -19.60 0.49 37.45
N LEU A 14 -19.41 -0.06 38.64
CA LEU A 14 -18.22 -0.83 39.01
C LEU A 14 -18.21 -2.19 38.32
N LEU A 15 -19.35 -2.88 38.24
CA LEU A 15 -19.48 -4.18 37.58
C LEU A 15 -19.30 -4.06 36.07
N SER A 16 -19.84 -3.02 35.43
CA SER A 16 -19.60 -2.75 34.00
C SER A 16 -18.15 -2.38 33.72
N ARG A 17 -17.49 -1.62 34.62
CA ARG A 17 -16.04 -1.40 34.54
C ARG A 17 -15.25 -2.70 34.78
N LEU A 18 -15.67 -3.55 35.71
CA LEU A 18 -15.01 -4.84 35.96
C LEU A 18 -15.15 -5.77 34.76
N ILE A 19 -16.33 -5.86 34.13
CA ILE A 19 -16.58 -6.66 32.93
C ILE A 19 -15.81 -6.10 31.71
N LEU A 20 -15.63 -4.77 31.63
CA LEU A 20 -14.78 -4.14 30.61
C LEU A 20 -13.28 -4.36 30.86
N TYR A 21 -12.86 -4.58 32.12
CA TYR A 21 -11.47 -4.89 32.48
C TYR A 21 -11.16 -6.39 32.52
N SER A 22 -12.15 -7.27 32.73
CA SER A 22 -11.97 -8.72 32.85
C SER A 22 -12.18 -9.47 31.54
N ALA A 23 -12.60 -8.78 30.47
CA ALA A 23 -12.43 -9.28 29.11
C ALA A 23 -11.01 -8.97 28.63
N GLU A 24 -10.00 -9.39 29.40
CA GLU A 24 -8.74 -9.80 28.80
C GLU A 24 -9.10 -11.03 27.97
N ILE A 25 -9.51 -10.76 26.72
CA ILE A 25 -9.51 -11.76 25.68
C ILE A 25 -8.09 -12.30 25.72
N GLU A 26 -7.92 -13.55 26.15
CA GLU A 26 -6.74 -14.35 25.83
C GLU A 26 -6.72 -14.46 24.30
N ILE A 27 -6.27 -13.38 23.68
CA ILE A 27 -5.89 -13.36 22.29
C ILE A 27 -4.74 -14.33 22.25
N SER A 28 -4.99 -15.53 21.73
CA SER A 28 -3.94 -16.50 21.42
C SER A 28 -2.96 -15.83 20.45
N THR A 29 -1.92 -15.21 21.01
CA THR A 29 -0.82 -14.49 20.38
C THR A 29 0.19 -15.43 19.75
N SER A 30 -0.24 -16.55 19.18
CA SER A 30 0.72 -17.28 18.36
C SER A 30 1.07 -16.37 17.20
N GLU A 31 2.32 -15.96 17.13
CA GLU A 31 2.83 -15.15 16.04
C GLU A 31 2.90 -16.02 14.77
N PRO A 32 2.96 -15.42 13.56
CA PRO A 32 3.33 -16.18 12.38
C PRO A 32 4.72 -16.77 12.58
N LYS A 33 4.95 -17.98 12.04
CA LYS A 33 6.22 -18.68 12.25
C LYS A 33 7.29 -18.07 11.35
N LEU A 34 8.35 -17.50 11.93
CA LEU A 34 9.52 -17.09 11.16
C LEU A 34 10.17 -18.33 10.51
N LEU A 35 10.26 -18.33 9.18
CA LEU A 35 10.90 -19.38 8.39
C LEU A 35 12.40 -19.11 8.28
N TRP A 36 12.78 -17.90 7.86
CA TRP A 36 14.16 -17.45 7.83
C TRP A 36 14.26 -15.92 7.82
N GLN A 37 15.46 -15.43 8.07
CA GLN A 37 15.85 -14.04 7.89
C GLN A 37 17.12 -13.96 7.05
N LYS A 38 17.25 -12.91 6.23
CA LYS A 38 18.42 -12.67 5.38
C LYS A 38 18.79 -11.20 5.38
N GLU A 39 20.08 -10.90 5.48
CA GLU A 39 20.63 -9.55 5.42
C GLU A 39 21.35 -9.34 4.09
N PHE A 40 21.09 -8.19 3.45
CA PHE A 40 21.66 -7.79 2.16
C PHE A 40 22.71 -6.68 2.35
N LYS A 41 23.49 -6.41 1.29
CA LYS A 41 24.57 -5.41 1.34
C LYS A 41 24.03 -3.97 1.42
N THR A 42 22.94 -3.71 0.70
CA THR A 42 22.27 -2.41 0.62
C THR A 42 20.81 -2.55 1.04
N ASP A 43 20.14 -1.41 1.20
CA ASP A 43 18.76 -1.37 1.67
C ASP A 43 17.82 -1.98 0.63
N ILE A 44 16.75 -2.61 1.11
CA ILE A 44 15.70 -3.18 0.28
C ILE A 44 14.73 -2.06 -0.08
N ASN A 45 14.60 -1.78 -1.37
CA ASN A 45 13.67 -0.80 -1.90
C ASN A 45 12.25 -1.38 -2.02
N SER A 46 12.15 -2.59 -2.59
CA SER A 46 10.86 -3.21 -2.91
C SER A 46 10.95 -4.74 -2.88
N VAL A 47 9.85 -5.41 -2.57
CA VAL A 47 9.75 -6.88 -2.59
C VAL A 47 8.45 -7.34 -3.23
N ALA A 48 8.47 -8.52 -3.83
CA ALA A 48 7.29 -9.25 -4.26
C ALA A 48 7.44 -10.73 -3.93
N ILE A 49 6.32 -11.43 -3.73
CA ILE A 49 6.29 -12.87 -3.41
C ILE A 49 5.16 -13.57 -4.18
N SER A 50 5.44 -14.79 -4.65
CA SER A 50 4.45 -15.64 -5.32
C SER A 50 3.38 -16.08 -4.32
N SER A 51 2.19 -16.45 -4.79
CA SER A 51 1.10 -16.90 -3.89
C SER A 51 1.47 -18.14 -3.10
N ASP A 52 2.16 -19.08 -3.73
CA ASP A 52 2.65 -20.28 -3.06
C ASP A 52 3.89 -20.05 -2.17
N GLY A 53 4.41 -18.82 -2.14
CA GLY A 53 5.61 -18.42 -1.40
C GLY A 53 6.90 -19.05 -1.91
N THR A 54 6.88 -19.74 -3.07
CA THR A 54 8.05 -20.46 -3.60
C THR A 54 9.06 -19.57 -4.29
N LYS A 55 8.66 -18.35 -4.66
CA LYS A 55 9.47 -17.35 -5.37
C LYS A 55 9.34 -16.00 -4.70
N ILE A 56 10.47 -15.35 -4.52
CA ILE A 56 10.57 -14.02 -3.92
C ILE A 56 11.46 -13.17 -4.82
N ALA A 57 11.04 -11.95 -5.09
CA ALA A 57 11.81 -11.00 -5.88
C ALA A 57 12.05 -9.74 -5.04
N ILE A 58 13.28 -9.21 -5.09
CA ILE A 58 13.74 -8.12 -4.22
C ILE A 58 14.47 -7.10 -5.08
N LEU A 59 14.16 -5.83 -4.88
CA LEU A 59 14.95 -4.71 -5.40
C LEU A 59 15.82 -4.15 -4.29
N LEU A 60 17.13 -4.13 -4.53
CA LEU A 60 18.11 -3.50 -3.67
C LEU A 60 18.47 -2.11 -4.18
N GLU A 61 18.63 -1.17 -3.25
CA GLU A 61 19.12 0.16 -3.54
C GLU A 61 20.57 0.13 -4.07
N PRO A 62 20.95 1.11 -4.90
CA PRO A 62 22.33 1.27 -5.33
C PRO A 62 23.29 1.48 -4.16
N GLU A 63 24.45 0.83 -4.19
CA GLU A 63 25.51 1.07 -3.20
C GLU A 63 26.16 2.45 -3.41
N LEU A 64 26.36 3.23 -2.35
CA LEU A 64 27.15 4.46 -2.43
C LEU A 64 28.62 4.10 -2.71
N LYS A 65 29.11 4.35 -3.94
CA LYS A 65 30.46 3.99 -4.35
C LYS A 65 31.50 4.96 -3.82
N ARG A 66 31.23 6.26 -3.95
CA ARG A 66 32.14 7.32 -3.47
C ARG A 66 31.41 8.63 -3.23
N THR A 67 31.99 9.44 -2.36
CA THR A 67 31.62 10.85 -2.16
C THR A 67 32.76 11.70 -2.69
N VAL A 68 32.47 12.57 -3.65
CA VAL A 68 33.43 13.46 -4.31
C VAL A 68 33.18 14.88 -3.82
N LYS A 69 34.22 15.62 -3.41
CA LYS A 69 34.07 17.04 -3.07
C LYS A 69 33.70 17.82 -4.34
N ASP A 70 32.57 18.51 -4.30
CA ASP A 70 32.05 19.34 -5.40
C ASP A 70 31.26 20.52 -4.82
N GLU A 71 31.88 21.70 -4.85
CA GLU A 71 31.38 22.93 -4.23
C GLU A 71 30.09 23.47 -4.86
N ARG A 72 29.66 22.89 -5.98
CA ARG A 72 28.37 23.22 -6.63
C ARG A 72 27.16 22.61 -5.90
N TYR A 73 27.38 21.62 -5.02
CA TYR A 73 26.32 20.97 -4.26
C TYR A 73 26.11 21.68 -2.91
N TYR A 74 24.89 21.64 -2.38
CA TYR A 74 24.51 22.26 -1.10
C TYR A 74 25.41 21.90 0.11
N LYS A 75 26.12 20.76 0.04
CA LYS A 75 27.07 20.30 1.08
C LYS A 75 28.51 20.20 0.59
N GLY A 76 28.81 20.78 -0.56
CA GLY A 76 30.12 20.69 -1.19
C GLY A 76 30.53 19.27 -1.56
N VAL A 77 29.57 18.33 -1.69
CA VAL A 77 29.83 16.93 -2.02
C VAL A 77 28.81 16.39 -3.02
N ARG A 78 29.30 15.66 -4.01
CA ARG A 78 28.55 14.83 -4.95
C ARG A 78 28.64 13.37 -4.52
N ARG A 79 27.51 12.67 -4.51
CA ARG A 79 27.46 11.22 -4.25
C ARG A 79 27.38 10.46 -5.56
N GLU A 80 28.26 9.48 -5.74
CA GLU A 80 28.21 8.57 -6.87
C GLU A 80 27.69 7.22 -6.41
N TRP A 81 26.61 6.78 -7.04
CA TRP A 81 25.89 5.58 -6.66
C TRP A 81 26.22 4.43 -7.62
N GLY A 82 26.05 3.20 -7.15
CA GLY A 82 26.11 1.97 -7.93
C GLY A 82 24.92 1.85 -8.88
N SER A 83 24.61 0.64 -9.29
CA SER A 83 23.31 0.34 -9.88
C SER A 83 22.47 -0.40 -8.84
N GLY A 84 21.15 -0.19 -8.86
CA GLY A 84 20.23 -1.05 -8.13
C GLY A 84 20.26 -2.48 -8.67
N LYS A 85 19.92 -3.45 -7.83
CA LYS A 85 19.88 -4.87 -8.21
C LYS A 85 18.50 -5.47 -8.02
N LEU A 86 18.09 -6.29 -8.97
CA LEU A 86 16.95 -7.20 -8.83
C LEU A 86 17.50 -8.58 -8.47
N ILE A 87 17.06 -9.12 -7.35
CA ILE A 87 17.43 -10.45 -6.86
C ILE A 87 16.19 -11.33 -6.85
N TYR A 88 16.31 -12.52 -7.44
CA TYR A 88 15.25 -13.53 -7.42
C TYR A 88 15.67 -14.71 -6.56
N LEU A 89 14.83 -15.08 -5.60
CA LEU A 89 15.08 -16.10 -4.60
C LEU A 89 14.07 -17.25 -4.68
N ASP A 90 14.47 -18.40 -4.17
CA ASP A 90 13.54 -19.45 -3.77
C ASP A 90 12.97 -19.22 -2.35
N LYS A 91 12.02 -20.08 -1.94
CA LYS A 91 11.42 -20.09 -0.59
C LYS A 91 12.40 -20.30 0.55
N ASP A 92 13.60 -20.81 0.29
CA ASP A 92 14.61 -21.10 1.29
C ASP A 92 15.64 -19.95 1.39
N GLY A 93 15.44 -18.89 0.59
CA GLY A 93 16.26 -17.69 0.59
C GLY A 93 17.52 -17.82 -0.28
N ASN A 94 17.64 -18.87 -1.10
CA ASN A 94 18.75 -19.04 -2.02
C ASN A 94 18.56 -18.14 -3.24
N ILE A 95 19.64 -17.54 -3.73
CA ILE A 95 19.62 -16.71 -4.94
C ILE A 95 19.57 -17.62 -6.15
N LEU A 96 18.54 -17.44 -6.98
CA LEU A 96 18.37 -18.15 -8.24
C LEU A 96 19.02 -17.38 -9.39
N TRP A 97 18.85 -16.06 -9.41
CA TRP A 97 19.54 -15.16 -10.33
C TRP A 97 19.53 -13.72 -9.81
N GLU A 98 20.41 -12.90 -10.36
CA GLU A 98 20.48 -11.46 -10.13
C GLU A 98 20.48 -10.72 -11.48
N TYR A 99 19.93 -9.52 -11.49
CA TYR A 99 20.00 -8.58 -12.60
C TYR A 99 20.45 -7.22 -12.09
N GLU A 100 21.44 -6.64 -12.75
CA GLU A 100 21.92 -5.29 -12.50
C GLU A 100 21.71 -4.48 -13.77
N HIS A 101 20.98 -3.37 -13.67
CA HIS A 101 20.69 -2.56 -14.84
C HIS A 101 21.94 -1.80 -15.31
N GLU A 102 22.23 -1.94 -16.61
CA GLU A 102 23.42 -1.38 -17.25
C GLU A 102 23.44 0.15 -17.18
N LYS A 103 24.64 0.69 -16.94
CA LYS A 103 24.87 2.13 -16.85
C LYS A 103 25.11 2.70 -18.24
N GLU A 104 24.06 3.07 -18.99
CA GLU A 104 24.28 3.82 -20.24
C GLU A 104 24.81 5.24 -19.96
N LYS A 105 24.33 5.90 -18.90
CA LYS A 105 24.82 7.15 -18.27
C LYS A 105 23.92 7.46 -17.07
N GLY A 106 24.49 7.90 -15.94
CA GLY A 106 23.71 8.29 -14.75
C GLY A 106 23.64 7.23 -13.66
N ASN A 107 22.99 7.61 -12.55
CA ASN A 107 22.80 6.75 -11.39
C ASN A 107 21.40 6.11 -11.47
N ASN A 108 21.30 4.93 -12.09
CA ASN A 108 20.01 4.24 -12.24
C ASN A 108 19.74 3.33 -11.03
N MET A 109 18.49 3.32 -10.57
CA MET A 109 17.99 2.31 -9.65
C MET A 109 16.80 1.58 -10.25
N LEU A 110 16.53 0.41 -9.68
CA LEU A 110 15.28 -0.30 -9.90
C LEU A 110 14.28 0.08 -8.80
N SER A 111 13.04 0.26 -9.18
CA SER A 111 11.91 0.59 -8.30
C SER A 111 10.67 -0.23 -8.67
N ASP A 112 9.71 -0.24 -7.74
CA ASP A 112 8.34 -0.75 -7.93
C ASP A 112 8.28 -2.13 -8.58
N ILE A 113 8.62 -3.16 -7.81
CA ILE A 113 8.53 -4.53 -8.30
C ILE A 113 7.10 -5.06 -8.26
N SER A 114 6.72 -5.76 -9.30
CA SER A 114 5.46 -6.50 -9.39
C SER A 114 5.72 -7.89 -9.97
N MET A 115 5.03 -8.91 -9.48
CA MET A 115 5.26 -10.29 -9.86
C MET A 115 3.94 -11.01 -10.08
N SER A 116 3.91 -11.93 -11.04
CA SER A 116 2.80 -12.87 -11.21
C SER A 116 2.69 -13.81 -10.00
N GLU A 117 1.50 -14.34 -9.76
CA GLU A 117 1.20 -15.19 -8.62
C GLU A 117 1.98 -16.49 -8.60
N ASP A 118 2.24 -17.06 -9.77
CA ASP A 118 3.08 -18.24 -9.92
C ASP A 118 4.59 -17.92 -9.90
N GLY A 119 4.94 -16.65 -9.71
CA GLY A 119 6.31 -16.15 -9.73
C GLY A 119 6.99 -16.22 -11.09
N LYS A 120 6.30 -16.61 -12.17
CA LYS A 120 6.92 -16.82 -13.48
C LYS A 120 7.34 -15.53 -14.19
N TYR A 121 6.72 -14.41 -13.84
CA TYR A 121 6.91 -13.14 -14.51
C TYR A 121 7.08 -12.01 -13.53
N ILE A 122 8.00 -11.09 -13.81
CA ILE A 122 8.35 -9.97 -12.94
C ILE A 122 8.44 -8.72 -13.80
N ALA A 123 7.87 -7.62 -13.32
CA ALA A 123 8.13 -6.29 -13.86
C ALA A 123 8.75 -5.41 -12.78
N CYS A 124 9.64 -4.51 -13.19
CA CYS A 124 10.12 -3.42 -12.35
C CYS A 124 10.39 -2.19 -13.20
N SER A 125 10.39 -1.03 -12.56
CA SER A 125 10.70 0.24 -13.21
C SER A 125 12.14 0.64 -12.98
N VAL A 126 12.71 1.39 -13.92
CA VAL A 126 14.02 2.03 -13.80
C VAL A 126 13.80 3.50 -13.50
N ILE A 127 14.44 4.00 -12.45
CA ILE A 127 14.50 5.41 -12.10
C ILE A 127 15.94 5.89 -12.32
N GLU A 128 16.10 6.96 -13.09
CA GLU A 128 17.36 7.67 -13.24
C GLU A 128 17.44 8.79 -12.19
N MET A 129 18.50 8.77 -11.38
CA MET A 129 18.83 9.91 -10.52
C MET A 129 19.68 10.90 -11.32
N ARG A 130 19.16 12.11 -11.48
CA ARG A 130 19.84 13.23 -12.15
C ARG A 130 20.24 14.29 -11.16
N ASP A 131 21.46 14.77 -11.32
CA ASP A 131 21.95 15.97 -10.66
C ASP A 131 21.41 17.18 -11.47
N GLU A 132 20.36 17.85 -10.96
CA GLU A 132 19.79 19.04 -11.61
C GLU A 132 20.22 20.31 -10.87
N GLY A 133 20.75 21.28 -11.61
CA GLY A 133 21.05 22.60 -11.09
C GLY A 133 19.77 23.41 -10.96
N GLY A 134 19.45 23.84 -9.75
CA GLY A 134 18.35 24.77 -9.47
C GLY A 134 18.82 25.97 -8.67
N SER A 135 18.00 27.01 -8.67
CA SER A 135 18.04 28.00 -7.60
C SER A 135 16.72 27.94 -6.84
N TYR A 136 16.82 27.91 -5.51
CA TYR A 136 15.66 28.12 -4.66
C TYR A 136 15.84 29.40 -3.86
N LYS A 137 14.76 30.16 -3.75
CA LYS A 137 14.70 31.38 -2.95
C LYS A 137 14.14 31.00 -1.59
N THR A 138 14.91 31.24 -0.53
CA THR A 138 14.38 31.20 0.82
C THR A 138 14.28 32.62 1.35
N PHE A 139 13.39 32.84 2.30
CA PHE A 139 13.31 34.08 3.05
C PHE A 139 14.00 33.89 4.40
N GLU A 140 15.02 34.67 4.67
CA GLU A 140 15.59 34.76 6.02
C GLU A 140 14.87 35.89 6.74
N ASN A 141 14.27 35.57 7.89
CA ASN A 141 13.53 36.55 8.67
C ASN A 141 14.50 37.26 9.62
N ALA A 142 15.03 38.41 9.19
CA ALA A 142 15.92 39.24 9.98
C ALA A 142 15.12 40.43 10.54
N GLY A 143 14.51 40.23 11.71
CA GLY A 143 13.78 41.30 12.41
C GLY A 143 12.44 41.68 11.77
N GLY A 144 11.72 40.73 11.17
CA GLY A 144 10.43 40.99 10.52
C GLY A 144 10.53 41.41 9.05
N ILE A 145 11.73 41.48 8.50
CA ILE A 145 11.99 41.71 7.07
C ILE A 145 12.41 40.39 6.44
N GLU A 146 11.62 39.92 5.48
CA GLU A 146 11.95 38.76 4.65
C GLU A 146 12.98 39.16 3.60
N ILE A 147 14.24 38.73 3.78
CA ILE A 147 15.29 38.95 2.79
C ILE A 147 15.36 37.71 1.89
N PRO A 148 15.07 37.81 0.59
CA PRO A 148 15.21 36.69 -0.32
C PRO A 148 16.70 36.37 -0.51
N LYS A 149 17.11 35.17 -0.10
CA LYS A 149 18.41 34.60 -0.46
C LYS A 149 18.21 33.56 -1.55
N GLU A 150 18.90 33.75 -2.68
CA GLU A 150 18.93 32.79 -3.76
C GLU A 150 20.12 31.84 -3.55
N TYR A 151 19.82 30.56 -3.32
CA TYR A 151 20.83 29.52 -3.23
C TYR A 151 20.85 28.75 -4.55
N LYS A 152 21.96 28.84 -5.28
CA LYS A 152 22.25 27.89 -6.36
C LYS A 152 22.64 26.56 -5.74
N THR A 153 21.84 25.54 -5.97
CA THR A 153 22.10 24.19 -5.48
C THR A 153 21.94 23.18 -6.60
N ILE A 154 22.70 22.10 -6.53
CA ILE A 154 22.37 20.89 -7.26
C ILE A 154 21.53 20.01 -6.33
N TYR A 155 20.32 19.66 -6.75
CA TYR A 155 19.49 18.67 -6.07
C TYR A 155 19.40 17.39 -6.91
N GLN A 156 19.07 16.27 -6.27
CA GLN A 156 18.90 14.99 -6.94
C GLN A 156 17.44 14.81 -7.29
N ARG A 157 17.17 14.67 -8.59
CA ARG A 157 15.84 14.40 -9.13
C ARG A 157 15.74 12.95 -9.59
N TRP A 158 14.55 12.38 -9.47
CA TRP A 158 14.27 10.98 -9.68
C TRP A 158 13.29 10.86 -10.84
N GLU A 159 13.75 10.39 -12.00
CA GLU A 159 12.91 10.30 -13.19
C GLU A 159 12.75 8.85 -13.64
N TYR A 160 11.53 8.36 -13.70
CA TYR A 160 11.24 7.06 -14.31
C TYR A 160 11.63 7.08 -15.80
N LYS A 161 12.34 6.04 -16.24
CA LYS A 161 12.87 5.92 -17.61
C LYS A 161 12.19 4.85 -18.42
N GLU A 162 12.10 3.67 -17.83
CA GLU A 162 11.66 2.48 -18.52
C GLU A 162 11.09 1.45 -17.54
N VAL A 163 10.32 0.53 -18.10
CA VAL A 163 9.84 -0.67 -17.44
C VAL A 163 10.54 -1.87 -18.06
N LEU A 164 11.01 -2.77 -17.21
CA LEU A 164 11.65 -4.02 -17.55
C LEU A 164 10.71 -5.18 -17.21
N TYR A 165 10.65 -6.19 -18.07
CA TYR A 165 9.83 -7.38 -17.87
C TYR A 165 10.64 -8.66 -18.07
N PHE A 166 10.65 -9.52 -17.05
CA PHE A 166 11.47 -10.71 -16.97
C PHE A 166 10.63 -11.97 -16.82
N ASN A 167 11.21 -13.11 -17.19
CA ASN A 167 10.71 -14.41 -16.77
C ASN A 167 11.44 -14.94 -15.52
N SER A 168 10.95 -16.06 -14.97
CA SER A 168 11.52 -16.74 -13.79
C SER A 168 12.94 -17.28 -13.97
N LYS A 169 13.48 -17.34 -15.19
CA LYS A 169 14.87 -17.71 -15.46
C LYS A 169 15.81 -16.49 -15.46
N GLY A 170 15.27 -15.28 -15.27
CA GLY A 170 16.04 -14.04 -15.31
C GLY A 170 16.26 -13.50 -16.73
N GLU A 171 15.59 -14.06 -17.73
CA GLU A 171 15.66 -13.57 -19.11
C GLU A 171 14.78 -12.31 -19.24
N LEU A 172 15.38 -11.20 -19.70
CA LEU A 172 14.64 -9.99 -20.05
C LEU A 172 13.82 -10.25 -21.32
N LEU A 173 12.50 -10.28 -21.19
CA LEU A 173 11.57 -10.56 -22.29
C LEU A 173 11.36 -9.32 -23.16
N TRP A 174 11.19 -8.16 -22.54
CA TRP A 174 11.11 -6.87 -23.22
C TRP A 174 11.36 -5.71 -22.25
N LYS A 175 11.61 -4.52 -22.81
CA LYS A 175 11.65 -3.25 -22.09
C LYS A 175 10.88 -2.17 -22.84
N PHE A 176 10.28 -1.24 -22.11
CA PHE A 176 9.48 -0.17 -22.67
C PHE A 176 9.83 1.18 -22.04
N LYS A 177 10.06 2.21 -22.85
CA LYS A 177 10.36 3.56 -22.37
C LYS A 177 9.06 4.24 -21.93
N ALA A 178 8.85 4.29 -20.63
CA ALA A 178 7.72 4.96 -20.01
C ALA A 178 8.12 5.51 -18.65
N LYS A 179 7.53 6.66 -18.29
CA LYS A 179 7.80 7.30 -17.00
C LYS A 179 6.84 6.82 -15.91
N GLY A 180 6.90 5.53 -15.61
CA GLY A 180 5.88 4.93 -14.78
C GLY A 180 6.24 3.67 -14.00
N LYS A 181 5.32 3.30 -13.11
CA LYS A 181 5.31 2.07 -12.32
C LYS A 181 4.64 0.95 -13.09
N ALA A 182 5.17 -0.26 -12.99
CA ALA A 182 4.59 -1.43 -13.62
C ALA A 182 3.77 -2.27 -12.64
N LYS A 183 2.62 -2.79 -13.10
CA LYS A 183 1.81 -3.79 -12.40
C LYS A 183 1.59 -4.99 -13.31
N VAL A 184 1.91 -6.17 -12.80
CA VAL A 184 1.76 -7.45 -13.50
C VAL A 184 0.45 -8.09 -13.05
N SER A 185 -0.40 -8.45 -14.01
CA SER A 185 -1.57 -9.30 -13.73
C SER A 185 -1.14 -10.63 -13.13
N GLU A 186 -2.03 -11.28 -12.40
CA GLU A 186 -1.69 -12.45 -11.61
C GLU A 186 -1.13 -13.63 -12.42
N ARG A 187 -1.61 -13.82 -13.66
CA ARG A 187 -1.06 -14.84 -14.58
C ARG A 187 0.11 -14.37 -15.43
N GLY A 188 0.53 -13.11 -15.27
CA GLY A 188 1.54 -12.47 -16.09
C GLY A 188 1.12 -12.22 -17.55
N ASN A 189 -0.16 -12.40 -17.90
CA ASN A 189 -0.62 -12.23 -19.28
C ASN A 189 -0.71 -10.77 -19.72
N TYR A 190 -0.87 -9.88 -18.75
CA TYR A 190 -1.05 -8.45 -18.93
C TYR A 190 -0.18 -7.64 -17.99
N ILE A 191 0.25 -6.47 -18.44
CA ILE A 191 1.05 -5.51 -17.68
C ILE A 191 0.41 -4.13 -17.85
N ALA A 192 0.19 -3.41 -16.76
CA ALA A 192 -0.21 -2.00 -16.78
C ALA A 192 0.98 -1.12 -16.38
N ILE A 193 1.26 -0.07 -17.16
CA ILE A 193 2.23 0.97 -16.81
C ILE A 193 1.50 2.25 -16.49
N ILE A 194 1.92 2.84 -15.38
CA ILE A 194 1.20 3.88 -14.68
C ILE A 194 2.14 5.07 -14.55
N PRO A 195 1.81 6.24 -15.08
CA PRO A 195 2.66 7.40 -14.90
C PRO A 195 2.84 7.68 -13.41
N ALA A 196 4.09 7.84 -13.02
CA ALA A 196 4.45 8.17 -11.65
C ALA A 196 4.59 9.69 -11.55
N GLU A 197 4.00 10.28 -10.51
CA GLU A 197 4.19 11.69 -10.23
C GLU A 197 5.64 11.95 -9.85
N ASP A 198 6.20 12.95 -10.52
CA ASP A 198 7.27 13.78 -10.01
C ASP A 198 6.76 15.21 -10.24
N GLU A 199 6.76 16.04 -9.20
CA GLU A 199 6.17 17.40 -9.15
C GLU A 199 6.60 18.31 -10.33
N HIS A 200 7.61 17.89 -11.08
CA HIS A 200 8.19 18.65 -12.18
C HIS A 200 8.24 17.89 -13.52
N VAL A 201 7.80 16.62 -13.60
CA VAL A 201 7.83 15.84 -14.86
C VAL A 201 6.44 15.76 -15.47
N PRO A 202 6.25 16.07 -16.77
CA PRO A 202 5.00 15.76 -17.42
C PRO A 202 4.71 14.27 -17.33
N LEU A 203 3.58 13.93 -16.71
CA LEU A 203 3.06 12.57 -16.61
C LEU A 203 2.94 11.96 -18.01
N ASP A 204 3.41 10.72 -18.14
CA ASP A 204 3.26 9.90 -19.34
C ASP A 204 1.81 9.42 -19.51
N ASP A 205 1.51 8.76 -20.63
CA ASP A 205 0.23 8.08 -20.83
C ASP A 205 0.12 6.83 -19.93
N PHE A 206 -1.11 6.35 -19.71
CA PHE A 206 -1.31 4.99 -19.24
C PHE A 206 -1.15 4.01 -20.40
N TYR A 207 -0.47 2.91 -20.15
CA TYR A 207 -0.28 1.86 -21.15
C TYR A 207 -0.71 0.51 -20.60
N PHE A 208 -1.40 -0.26 -21.43
CA PHE A 208 -1.76 -1.64 -21.13
C PHE A 208 -1.15 -2.56 -22.17
N PHE A 209 -0.39 -3.54 -21.70
CA PHE A 209 0.38 -4.45 -22.53
C PHE A 209 -0.12 -5.87 -22.42
N GLY A 210 0.04 -6.61 -23.51
CA GLY A 210 0.11 -8.06 -23.46
C GLY A 210 1.48 -8.54 -23.01
N LYS A 211 1.57 -9.80 -22.60
CA LYS A 211 2.80 -10.42 -22.09
C LYS A 211 4.00 -10.35 -23.05
N ASN A 212 3.77 -10.22 -24.37
CA ASN A 212 4.86 -10.16 -25.35
C ASN A 212 5.34 -8.72 -25.61
N GLY A 213 4.82 -7.73 -24.87
CA GLY A 213 5.23 -6.32 -24.96
C GLY A 213 4.45 -5.52 -26.00
N GLU A 214 3.41 -6.09 -26.60
CA GLU A 214 2.49 -5.36 -27.46
C GLU A 214 1.60 -4.42 -26.64
N VAL A 215 1.48 -3.15 -27.06
CA VAL A 215 0.52 -2.21 -26.48
C VAL A 215 -0.87 -2.59 -26.96
N LEU A 216 -1.73 -3.05 -26.05
CA LEU A 216 -3.12 -3.38 -26.33
C LEU A 216 -3.99 -2.12 -26.41
N TRP A 217 -3.74 -1.16 -25.53
CA TRP A 217 -4.34 0.18 -25.59
C TRP A 217 -3.53 1.17 -24.73
N LYS A 218 -3.79 2.47 -24.96
CA LYS A 218 -3.24 3.58 -24.17
C LYS A 218 -4.31 4.63 -23.85
N LYS A 219 -4.12 5.38 -22.77
CA LYS A 219 -4.99 6.51 -22.36
C LYS A 219 -4.14 7.73 -22.04
N GLU A 220 -4.54 8.87 -22.56
CA GLU A 220 -3.81 10.14 -22.38
C GLU A 220 -4.07 10.68 -20.97
N PHE A 221 -3.03 10.70 -20.12
CA PHE A 221 -3.20 11.08 -18.71
C PHE A 221 -3.76 12.49 -18.56
N LYS A 222 -3.13 13.47 -19.18
CA LYS A 222 -3.45 14.91 -19.03
C LYS A 222 -4.85 15.28 -19.53
N LYS A 223 -5.44 14.44 -20.37
CA LYS A 223 -6.78 14.67 -20.92
C LYS A 223 -7.85 14.09 -20.01
N GLU A 224 -7.54 13.01 -19.29
CA GLU A 224 -8.51 12.26 -18.50
C GLU A 224 -8.45 12.61 -17.00
N PHE A 225 -7.32 13.10 -16.49
CA PHE A 225 -7.11 13.36 -15.07
C PHE A 225 -6.53 14.76 -14.80
N PRO A 226 -6.98 15.44 -13.73
CA PRO A 226 -6.35 16.69 -13.30
C PRO A 226 -4.87 16.43 -12.96
N PRO A 227 -3.97 17.37 -13.28
CA PRO A 227 -2.52 17.17 -13.13
C PRO A 227 -2.02 17.05 -11.69
N GLU A 228 -2.90 17.28 -10.71
CA GLU A 228 -2.54 17.42 -9.29
C GLU A 228 -2.70 16.12 -8.48
N GLU A 229 -3.20 15.03 -9.09
CA GLU A 229 -3.35 13.75 -8.39
C GLU A 229 -3.03 12.57 -9.31
N VAL A 230 -2.02 11.76 -8.96
CA VAL A 230 -1.88 10.43 -9.58
C VAL A 230 -2.98 9.51 -9.07
N PRO A 231 -3.88 9.07 -9.96
CA PRO A 231 -4.97 8.21 -9.57
C PRO A 231 -4.43 6.84 -9.11
N PRO A 232 -5.02 6.26 -8.07
CA PRO A 232 -4.77 4.87 -7.71
C PRO A 232 -5.15 3.95 -8.87
N ILE A 233 -4.42 2.84 -8.97
CA ILE A 233 -4.62 1.85 -10.03
C ILE A 233 -4.40 0.47 -9.49
N ASP A 234 -5.25 -0.42 -9.98
CA ASP A 234 -5.17 -1.82 -9.68
C ASP A 234 -5.65 -2.65 -10.87
N ILE A 235 -5.25 -3.91 -10.90
CA ILE A 235 -5.60 -4.85 -11.96
C ILE A 235 -6.06 -6.16 -11.35
N THR A 236 -7.18 -6.67 -11.86
CA THR A 236 -7.72 -7.97 -11.45
C THR A 236 -6.82 -9.14 -11.82
N ARG A 237 -7.02 -10.28 -11.14
CA ARG A 237 -6.31 -11.54 -11.37
C ARG A 237 -6.19 -11.92 -12.83
N ASP A 238 -7.32 -11.90 -13.50
CA ASP A 238 -7.43 -12.32 -14.89
C ASP A 238 -7.05 -11.23 -15.89
N GLY A 239 -6.69 -10.03 -15.40
CA GLY A 239 -6.38 -8.85 -16.18
C GLY A 239 -7.56 -8.31 -16.97
N LYS A 240 -8.78 -8.79 -16.72
CA LYS A 240 -9.96 -8.37 -17.48
C LYS A 240 -10.51 -7.04 -17.05
N LYS A 241 -10.26 -6.64 -15.80
CA LYS A 241 -10.65 -5.34 -15.25
C LYS A 241 -9.43 -4.60 -14.74
N ILE A 242 -9.37 -3.31 -15.07
CA ILE A 242 -8.32 -2.38 -14.69
C ILE A 242 -9.00 -1.18 -14.05
N ILE A 243 -8.54 -0.78 -12.89
CA ILE A 243 -8.98 0.43 -12.21
C ILE A 243 -7.98 1.52 -12.49
N ILE A 244 -8.44 2.70 -12.88
CA ILE A 244 -7.64 3.92 -12.96
C ILE A 244 -8.46 5.05 -12.34
N GLY A 245 -8.07 5.47 -11.14
CA GLY A 245 -8.65 6.60 -10.44
C GLY A 245 -10.08 6.34 -10.03
N ASP A 246 -11.02 6.94 -10.74
CA ASP A 246 -12.46 6.82 -10.53
C ASP A 246 -13.11 5.87 -11.56
N THR A 247 -12.34 5.31 -12.49
CA THR A 247 -12.87 4.61 -13.67
C THR A 247 -12.39 3.15 -13.71
N LEU A 248 -13.32 2.24 -13.99
CA LEU A 248 -13.09 0.82 -14.21
C LEU A 248 -13.15 0.53 -15.72
N TYR A 249 -12.04 0.05 -16.26
CA TYR A 249 -11.89 -0.34 -17.66
C TYR A 249 -11.89 -1.86 -17.80
N ASN A 250 -12.31 -2.36 -18.96
CA ASN A 250 -12.06 -3.74 -19.35
C ASN A 250 -10.70 -3.90 -20.06
N ALA A 251 -10.29 -5.14 -20.35
CA ALA A 251 -9.05 -5.44 -21.08
C ALA A 251 -8.97 -4.81 -22.50
N LYS A 252 -10.08 -4.35 -23.07
CA LYS A 252 -10.10 -3.63 -24.36
C LYS A 252 -9.95 -2.10 -24.19
N GLY A 253 -9.88 -1.60 -22.96
CA GLY A 253 -9.77 -0.17 -22.67
C GLY A 253 -11.11 0.57 -22.74
N GLU A 254 -12.22 -0.17 -22.74
CA GLU A 254 -13.58 0.39 -22.70
C GLU A 254 -13.98 0.62 -21.24
N ILE A 255 -14.67 1.73 -20.98
CA ILE A 255 -15.19 2.04 -19.65
C ILE A 255 -16.34 1.09 -19.33
N VAL A 256 -16.14 0.27 -18.30
CA VAL A 256 -17.19 -0.61 -17.75
C VAL A 256 -17.99 0.15 -16.69
N TRP A 257 -17.31 0.98 -15.90
CA TRP A 257 -17.95 1.76 -14.86
C TRP A 257 -17.11 3.00 -14.48
N LYS A 258 -17.77 4.01 -13.93
CA LYS A 258 -17.14 5.24 -13.44
C LYS A 258 -17.84 5.71 -12.17
N LEU A 259 -17.05 6.02 -11.14
CA LEU A 259 -17.51 6.62 -9.90
C LEU A 259 -17.99 8.05 -10.14
N GLU A 260 -19.09 8.43 -9.50
CA GLU A 260 -19.54 9.83 -9.51
C GLU A 260 -18.68 10.72 -8.59
N LYS A 261 -18.13 10.14 -7.51
CA LYS A 261 -17.30 10.82 -6.51
C LYS A 261 -16.30 9.87 -5.87
N GLY A 262 -15.13 10.40 -5.52
CA GLY A 262 -14.04 9.64 -4.91
C GLY A 262 -13.21 8.89 -5.94
N TYR A 263 -12.33 8.02 -5.46
CA TYR A 263 -11.46 7.17 -6.27
C TYR A 263 -11.42 5.75 -5.71
N PHE A 264 -11.08 4.78 -6.54
CA PHE A 264 -10.88 3.40 -6.10
C PHE A 264 -9.64 3.24 -5.23
N GLY A 265 -9.70 2.46 -4.16
CA GLY A 265 -8.53 2.14 -3.34
C GLY A 265 -7.80 0.88 -3.79
N GLY A 266 -8.49 0.00 -4.50
CA GLY A 266 -8.00 -1.30 -4.93
C GLY A 266 -9.15 -2.21 -5.36
N ILE A 267 -8.79 -3.33 -6.00
CA ILE A 267 -9.71 -4.38 -6.40
C ILE A 267 -9.31 -5.70 -5.75
N SER A 268 -10.28 -6.50 -5.31
CA SER A 268 -9.98 -7.86 -4.88
C SER A 268 -9.45 -8.68 -6.05
N GLU A 269 -8.65 -9.69 -5.71
CA GLU A 269 -8.03 -10.59 -6.69
C GLU A 269 -9.04 -11.15 -7.69
N ASP A 270 -10.19 -11.63 -7.18
CA ASP A 270 -11.26 -12.19 -8.00
C ASP A 270 -12.09 -11.15 -8.79
N GLY A 271 -11.75 -9.86 -8.68
CA GLY A 271 -12.43 -8.78 -9.38
C GLY A 271 -13.87 -8.55 -8.94
N LYS A 272 -14.23 -9.08 -7.77
CA LYS A 272 -15.58 -9.03 -7.20
C LYS A 272 -15.78 -7.87 -6.24
N LEU A 273 -14.74 -7.43 -5.55
CA LEU A 273 -14.84 -6.37 -4.56
C LEU A 273 -13.92 -5.22 -4.95
N VAL A 274 -14.35 -4.00 -4.71
CA VAL A 274 -13.51 -2.81 -4.90
C VAL A 274 -13.63 -1.92 -3.69
N THR A 275 -12.50 -1.45 -3.18
CA THR A 275 -12.52 -0.38 -2.19
C THR A 275 -12.64 0.96 -2.93
N VAL A 276 -13.35 1.90 -2.35
CA VAL A 276 -13.55 3.25 -2.89
C VAL A 276 -13.33 4.23 -1.77
N HIS A 277 -12.38 5.14 -1.95
CA HIS A 277 -12.13 6.24 -1.04
C HIS A 277 -12.96 7.44 -1.49
N ILE A 278 -13.99 7.73 -0.71
CA ILE A 278 -14.65 9.03 -0.74
C ILE A 278 -14.00 9.86 0.37
N PRO A 279 -13.79 11.18 0.22
CA PRO A 279 -13.26 11.99 1.30
C PRO A 279 -13.99 11.68 2.61
N ILE A 280 -13.22 11.28 3.63
CA ILE A 280 -13.64 10.93 5.00
C ILE A 280 -14.05 9.45 5.23
N GLU A 281 -14.53 8.70 4.23
CA GLU A 281 -15.03 7.33 4.43
C GLU A 281 -14.67 6.38 3.27
N PRO A 282 -13.88 5.29 3.50
CA PRO A 282 -13.72 4.24 2.52
C PRO A 282 -14.98 3.34 2.47
N HIS A 283 -15.38 2.96 1.27
CA HIS A 283 -16.48 2.06 0.94
C HIS A 283 -15.93 0.81 0.23
N LEU A 284 -16.75 -0.24 0.14
CA LEU A 284 -16.47 -1.52 -0.49
C LEU A 284 -17.70 -1.86 -1.29
N TYR A 285 -17.49 -2.14 -2.56
CA TYR A 285 -18.56 -2.46 -3.46
C TYR A 285 -18.38 -3.84 -4.06
N ASP A 286 -19.48 -4.55 -4.26
CA ASP A 286 -19.52 -5.80 -5.01
C ASP A 286 -19.79 -5.53 -6.50
N LEU A 287 -18.85 -5.94 -7.35
CA LEU A 287 -18.83 -5.81 -8.80
C LEU A 287 -19.53 -6.96 -9.54
N ASN A 288 -20.01 -8.02 -8.87
CA ASN A 288 -20.73 -9.12 -9.55
C ASN A 288 -22.19 -8.80 -9.83
N LEU A 289 -22.72 -7.81 -9.15
CA LEU A 289 -24.11 -7.43 -9.32
C LEU A 289 -24.16 -6.47 -10.50
N ASP A 290 -25.07 -6.71 -11.46
CA ASP A 290 -25.40 -5.80 -12.57
C ASP A 290 -25.79 -4.38 -12.08
N SER A 291 -25.92 -4.21 -10.76
CA SER A 291 -25.93 -2.95 -10.04
C SER A 291 -25.01 -3.06 -8.81
N LEU A 292 -24.03 -2.16 -8.68
CA LEU A 292 -23.19 -2.07 -7.49
C LEU A 292 -24.03 -1.94 -6.22
N LYS A 293 -23.98 -2.96 -5.38
CA LYS A 293 -24.54 -2.90 -4.03
C LYS A 293 -23.42 -2.52 -3.10
N GLU A 294 -23.53 -1.34 -2.51
CA GLU A 294 -22.66 -0.94 -1.41
C GLU A 294 -22.74 -2.02 -0.32
N VAL A 295 -21.61 -2.71 -0.09
CA VAL A 295 -21.46 -3.62 1.03
C VAL A 295 -21.11 -2.72 2.21
N LYS A 296 -22.16 -2.17 2.84
CA LYS A 296 -22.09 -1.12 3.86
C LYS A 296 -21.01 -1.37 4.91
N PHE A 297 -20.26 -0.31 5.22
CA PHE A 297 -19.37 -0.26 6.37
C PHE A 297 -20.15 0.07 7.62
N ILE A 298 -19.92 -0.70 8.69
CA ILE A 298 -20.36 -0.28 10.03
C ILE A 298 -19.26 0.59 10.62
N ARG A 299 -19.54 1.89 10.74
CA ARG A 299 -18.80 2.80 11.62
C ARG A 299 -18.95 2.33 13.07
N LEU A 300 -17.97 1.62 13.58
CA LEU A 300 -17.88 1.28 14.99
C LEU A 300 -17.29 2.48 15.74
N SER A 301 -18.13 3.51 15.95
CA SER A 301 -17.85 4.49 17.00
C SER A 301 -18.21 3.89 18.36
N SER A 302 -17.80 4.52 19.46
CA SER A 302 -18.29 4.17 20.81
C SER A 302 -19.83 4.24 20.93
N LYS A 303 -20.51 4.88 19.97
CA LYS A 303 -21.94 4.69 19.71
C LYS A 303 -22.14 3.79 18.48
N LYS A 304 -22.78 2.65 18.69
CA LYS A 304 -23.16 1.71 17.63
C LYS A 304 -24.30 2.33 16.82
N VAL A 305 -24.00 2.91 15.67
CA VAL A 305 -25.01 3.49 14.76
C VAL A 305 -24.97 2.72 13.44
N LEU A 306 -26.13 2.24 13.01
CA LEU A 306 -26.30 1.53 11.75
C LEU A 306 -26.88 2.48 10.70
N TYR A 307 -26.20 2.58 9.55
CA TYR A 307 -26.71 3.30 8.39
C TYR A 307 -27.25 2.32 7.37
N THR A 308 -28.53 2.46 7.02
CA THR A 308 -29.19 1.56 6.09
C THR A 308 -29.82 2.33 4.93
N TRP A 309 -29.23 2.24 3.73
CA TRP A 309 -29.93 2.46 2.47
C TRP A 309 -31.16 1.55 2.36
N ARG A 310 -32.33 2.16 2.22
CA ARG A 310 -33.62 1.51 1.96
C ARG A 310 -34.18 2.06 0.66
N LYS A 311 -34.70 1.20 -0.20
CA LYS A 311 -35.43 1.60 -1.40
C LYS A 311 -36.92 1.52 -1.10
N LYS A 312 -37.62 2.64 -1.18
CA LYS A 312 -39.09 2.71 -1.02
C LYS A 312 -39.65 3.52 -2.19
N SER A 313 -40.57 2.94 -2.95
CA SER A 313 -41.22 3.60 -4.09
C SER A 313 -40.25 4.16 -5.13
N GLY A 314 -39.25 3.37 -5.53
CA GLY A 314 -38.28 3.75 -6.58
C GLY A 314 -37.18 4.73 -6.13
N LYS A 315 -37.28 5.31 -4.94
CA LYS A 315 -36.27 6.21 -4.37
C LYS A 315 -35.47 5.52 -3.27
N SER A 316 -34.17 5.79 -3.24
CA SER A 316 -33.24 5.30 -2.22
C SER A 316 -33.11 6.36 -1.12
N TYR A 317 -33.20 5.94 0.14
CA TYR A 317 -33.07 6.81 1.30
C TYR A 317 -32.07 6.20 2.29
N LEU A 318 -31.22 7.03 2.88
CA LEU A 318 -30.31 6.64 3.95
C LEU A 318 -31.02 6.80 5.31
N THR A 319 -31.22 5.70 6.02
CA THR A 319 -31.81 5.70 7.38
C THR A 319 -30.72 5.49 8.43
N LYS A 320 -30.76 6.26 9.51
CA LYS A 320 -29.82 6.20 10.64
C LYS A 320 -30.55 5.59 11.85
N GLU A 321 -30.09 4.45 12.33
CA GLU A 321 -30.66 3.76 13.50
C GLU A 321 -29.58 3.65 14.60
N ASP A 322 -29.93 4.03 15.83
CA ASP A 322 -29.10 3.78 17.02
C ASP A 322 -29.35 2.34 17.46
N ILE A 323 -28.32 1.49 17.41
CA ILE A 323 -28.42 0.05 17.67
C ILE A 323 -27.82 -0.33 19.02
N SER A 324 -27.71 0.64 19.95
CA SER A 324 -27.23 0.40 21.32
C SER A 324 -28.00 -0.68 22.10
N SER A 325 -29.24 -1.01 21.71
CA SER A 325 -30.07 -2.07 22.30
C SER A 325 -30.37 -3.27 21.38
N PHE A 326 -29.81 -3.33 20.17
CA PHE A 326 -30.14 -4.37 19.18
C PHE A 326 -29.26 -5.62 19.34
N SER A 327 -29.88 -6.78 19.58
CA SER A 327 -29.23 -8.10 19.45
C SER A 327 -29.63 -8.69 18.08
N PRO A 328 -28.74 -8.67 17.07
CA PRO A 328 -29.10 -9.14 15.74
C PRO A 328 -29.34 -10.66 15.74
N PRO A 329 -30.22 -11.17 14.86
CA PRO A 329 -30.30 -12.60 14.57
C PRO A 329 -28.94 -13.14 14.13
N LYS A 330 -28.57 -14.36 14.56
CA LYS A 330 -27.27 -15.00 14.25
C LYS A 330 -26.95 -15.09 12.75
N ASP A 331 -27.96 -15.06 11.90
CA ASP A 331 -27.80 -15.13 10.45
C ASP A 331 -27.55 -13.77 9.78
N LEU A 332 -27.88 -12.66 10.46
CA LEU A 332 -27.53 -11.31 9.98
C LEU A 332 -26.03 -11.05 10.18
N LEU A 333 -25.43 -11.59 11.24
CA LEU A 333 -24.02 -11.42 11.62
C LEU A 333 -23.00 -11.99 10.62
N LYS A 334 -23.43 -12.83 9.67
CA LYS A 334 -22.54 -13.46 8.68
C LYS A 334 -21.99 -12.51 7.60
N ASN A 335 -22.52 -11.29 7.48
CA ASN A 335 -22.18 -10.35 6.39
C ASN A 335 -21.77 -8.94 6.89
N PHE A 336 -21.28 -8.81 8.12
CA PHE A 336 -20.89 -7.52 8.67
C PHE A 336 -19.37 -7.43 8.82
N VAL A 337 -18.78 -6.44 8.15
CA VAL A 337 -17.33 -6.19 8.13
C VAL A 337 -17.00 -4.78 8.59
N LEU A 338 -15.88 -4.73 9.31
CA LEU A 338 -15.35 -3.80 10.28
C LEU A 338 -15.01 -2.38 9.78
N TYR A 339 -15.34 -1.38 10.61
CA TYR A 339 -14.62 -0.10 10.70
C TYR A 339 -14.50 0.32 12.17
N TYR A 340 -13.39 0.04 12.86
CA TYR A 340 -13.12 0.63 14.19
C TYR A 340 -11.94 1.62 14.22
N TYR A 341 -11.00 1.58 13.27
CA TYR A 341 -9.67 2.16 13.53
C TYR A 341 -9.27 3.42 12.76
N PHE A 342 -10.11 3.94 11.87
CA PHE A 342 -9.74 5.09 11.04
C PHE A 342 -10.13 6.47 11.61
N LEU A 343 -11.09 6.57 12.55
CA LEU A 343 -11.65 7.87 12.98
C LEU A 343 -11.52 8.22 14.49
N ASN A 344 -10.94 7.36 15.33
CA ASN A 344 -10.88 7.60 16.79
C ASN A 344 -9.46 7.87 17.33
N PHE A 345 -8.58 8.49 16.54
CA PHE A 345 -7.36 9.07 17.08
C PHE A 345 -7.44 10.59 16.97
N PRO A 346 -7.00 11.35 18.01
CA PRO A 346 -7.04 12.81 17.97
C PRO A 346 -6.38 13.29 16.69
N GLN A 347 -6.92 14.36 16.11
CA GLN A 347 -6.32 15.06 14.98
C GLN A 347 -4.81 15.10 15.21
N LEU A 348 -4.07 14.40 14.36
CA LEU A 348 -2.66 14.67 14.22
C LEU A 348 -2.57 16.17 13.85
N PRO A 349 -1.54 16.91 14.30
CA PRO A 349 -1.27 18.21 13.71
C PRO A 349 -1.30 18.09 12.19
N GLU A 350 -1.75 19.13 11.49
CA GLU A 350 -2.08 19.15 10.05
C GLU A 350 -0.94 18.64 9.13
N ASP A 351 0.25 18.38 9.67
CA ASP A 351 1.45 17.89 9.00
C ASP A 351 1.75 16.38 9.21
N GLY A 352 0.82 15.60 9.79
CA GLY A 352 1.08 14.22 10.24
C GLY A 352 0.87 13.12 9.20
N PHE A 353 1.95 12.71 8.51
CA PHE A 353 2.01 11.57 7.59
C PHE A 353 1.43 10.27 8.19
N SER A 354 0.50 9.63 7.47
CA SER A 354 0.05 8.27 7.80
C SER A 354 0.25 7.34 6.60
N ASP A 355 1.46 6.83 6.42
CA ASP A 355 1.67 5.70 5.52
C ASP A 355 1.03 4.45 6.13
N ARG A 356 -0.21 4.19 5.70
CA ARG A 356 -0.99 3.01 6.07
C ARG A 356 -0.94 2.04 4.92
N ASN A 357 -0.17 0.95 5.06
CA ASN A 357 -0.23 -0.15 4.11
C ASN A 357 -1.32 -1.11 4.54
N ILE A 358 -2.28 -1.33 3.64
CA ILE A 358 -3.32 -2.33 3.77
C ILE A 358 -3.13 -3.32 2.62
N SER A 359 -3.06 -4.59 2.93
CA SER A 359 -3.10 -5.67 1.94
C SER A 359 -4.36 -6.50 2.16
N ILE A 360 -5.06 -6.79 1.08
CA ILE A 360 -6.22 -7.68 1.03
C ILE A 360 -5.70 -9.02 0.50
N VAL A 361 -5.97 -10.12 1.21
CA VAL A 361 -5.43 -11.45 0.86
C VAL A 361 -6.49 -12.55 0.92
N ASP A 362 -6.19 -13.68 0.30
CA ASP A 362 -7.05 -14.88 0.22
C ASP A 362 -8.45 -14.56 -0.34
N ASN A 363 -8.49 -14.01 -1.55
CA ASN A 363 -9.75 -13.61 -2.22
C ASN A 363 -10.63 -12.70 -1.36
N GLY A 364 -10.00 -11.76 -0.66
CA GLY A 364 -10.71 -10.81 0.16
C GLY A 364 -10.90 -11.22 1.61
N ARG A 365 -10.68 -12.48 2.02
CA ARG A 365 -11.05 -13.00 3.35
C ARG A 365 -10.24 -12.45 4.53
N TYR A 366 -9.09 -11.84 4.29
CA TYR A 366 -8.29 -11.26 5.36
C TYR A 366 -7.69 -9.92 4.97
N PHE A 367 -7.39 -9.11 5.99
CA PHE A 367 -6.71 -7.83 5.87
C PHE A 367 -5.44 -7.82 6.71
N ILE A 368 -4.36 -7.32 6.12
CA ILE A 368 -3.10 -7.06 6.83
C ILE A 368 -2.86 -5.56 6.86
N ILE A 369 -2.63 -5.00 8.04
CA ILE A 369 -2.48 -3.57 8.24
C ILE A 369 -1.17 -3.31 8.97
N SER A 370 -0.27 -2.50 8.40
CA SER A 370 0.87 -1.96 9.15
C SER A 370 0.55 -0.61 9.74
N ARG A 371 0.94 -0.41 10.99
CA ARG A 371 0.99 0.88 11.64
C ARG A 371 2.41 1.17 12.10
N LEU A 372 2.92 2.30 11.67
CA LEU A 372 4.10 2.90 12.28
C LEU A 372 3.64 3.66 13.52
N ARG A 373 4.20 3.33 14.70
CA ARG A 373 3.85 4.02 15.96
C ARG A 373 5.06 4.79 16.43
N GLU A 374 4.92 6.12 16.42
CA GLU A 374 5.93 7.04 16.92
C GLU A 374 5.96 7.00 18.46
N TYR A 375 7.14 6.77 19.01
CA TYR A 375 7.43 6.95 20.44
C TYR A 375 8.76 7.70 20.55
N GLY A 376 8.72 9.03 20.56
CA GLY A 376 9.87 9.88 20.84
C GLY A 376 9.97 11.10 19.94
N GLU A 377 10.76 12.09 20.38
CA GLU A 377 11.15 13.23 19.55
C GLU A 377 11.88 12.74 18.28
N TYR A 378 11.69 13.43 17.15
CA TYR A 378 12.22 13.14 15.80
C TYR A 378 13.73 12.81 15.70
N LYS A 379 14.52 12.97 16.77
CA LYS A 379 15.98 12.83 16.78
C LYS A 379 16.50 11.40 16.88
N GLU A 380 15.66 10.39 17.15
CA GLU A 380 16.10 8.99 17.30
C GLU A 380 15.24 7.98 16.51
N LEU A 381 15.48 7.90 15.19
CA LEU A 381 14.85 6.92 14.29
C LEU A 381 15.02 5.45 14.76
N SER A 382 16.08 5.15 15.53
CA SER A 382 16.35 3.80 16.07
C SER A 382 15.29 3.29 17.05
N LYS A 383 14.42 4.16 17.58
CA LYS A 383 13.34 3.79 18.52
C LYS A 383 12.01 3.45 17.85
N TRP A 384 11.93 3.57 16.53
CA TRP A 384 10.69 3.38 15.79
C TRP A 384 10.25 1.91 15.85
N LYS A 385 8.99 1.69 16.26
CA LYS A 385 8.37 0.37 16.32
C LYS A 385 7.28 0.28 15.26
N THR A 386 7.44 -0.67 14.35
CA THR A 386 6.41 -1.04 13.38
C THR A 386 5.54 -2.12 14.01
N LYS A 387 4.22 -1.93 14.01
CA LYS A 387 3.26 -2.97 14.39
C LYS A 387 2.46 -3.41 13.17
N ILE A 388 2.46 -4.70 12.88
CA ILE A 388 1.63 -5.30 11.84
C ILE A 388 0.49 -6.03 12.52
N TYR A 389 -0.72 -5.89 11.98
CA TYR A 389 -1.94 -6.49 12.49
C TYR A 389 -2.59 -7.32 11.39
N PHE A 390 -3.11 -8.49 11.75
CA PHE A 390 -3.83 -9.38 10.85
C PHE A 390 -5.27 -9.60 11.33
N TYR A 391 -6.22 -9.37 10.43
CA TYR A 391 -7.66 -9.46 10.70
C TYR A 391 -8.34 -10.35 9.66
N THR A 392 -9.46 -10.97 10.02
CA THR A 392 -10.39 -11.51 9.02
C THR A 392 -11.22 -10.41 8.37
N THR A 393 -11.95 -10.75 7.31
CA THR A 393 -12.99 -9.91 6.75
C THR A 393 -13.98 -9.49 7.78
N GLU A 394 -14.44 -10.39 8.64
CA GLU A 394 -15.41 -10.11 9.70
C GLU A 394 -14.85 -9.17 10.76
N GLY A 395 -13.55 -8.84 10.68
CA GLY A 395 -12.87 -7.92 11.57
C GLY A 395 -12.30 -8.59 12.81
N ASP A 396 -12.30 -9.91 12.86
CA ASP A 396 -11.72 -10.67 13.96
C ASP A 396 -10.20 -10.53 13.91
N PHE A 397 -9.62 -9.98 14.97
CA PHE A 397 -8.18 -9.96 15.15
C PHE A 397 -7.63 -11.39 15.23
N LYS A 398 -6.55 -11.70 14.51
CA LYS A 398 -5.86 -12.99 14.60
C LYS A 398 -4.51 -12.90 15.31
N TRP A 399 -3.66 -11.96 14.89
CA TRP A 399 -2.34 -11.77 15.50
C TRP A 399 -1.78 -10.39 15.16
N SER A 400 -0.74 -10.00 15.90
CA SER A 400 0.05 -8.81 15.61
C SER A 400 1.53 -9.10 15.78
N LEU A 401 2.37 -8.47 14.97
CA LEU A 401 3.82 -8.56 15.06
C LEU A 401 4.40 -7.18 15.33
N VAL A 402 5.32 -7.07 16.29
CA VAL A 402 6.00 -5.82 16.62
C VAL A 402 7.47 -5.94 16.24
N LEU A 403 7.96 -5.00 15.44
CA LEU A 403 9.32 -4.95 14.98
C LEU A 403 9.99 -3.66 15.41
N SER A 404 11.23 -3.74 15.87
CA SER A 404 12.06 -2.59 16.24
C SER A 404 13.06 -2.27 15.13
N GLY A 405 13.29 -0.98 14.87
CA GLY A 405 14.29 -0.50 13.90
C GLY A 405 13.68 0.06 12.62
N GLY A 406 12.57 0.80 12.75
CA GLY A 406 11.77 1.27 11.63
C GLY A 406 12.55 2.03 10.55
N SER A 407 12.21 1.76 9.30
CA SER A 407 12.50 2.61 8.15
C SER A 407 11.19 3.26 7.65
N TRP A 408 11.30 4.31 6.85
CA TRP A 408 10.17 5.05 6.27
C TRP A 408 9.38 4.27 5.21
N VAL A 409 9.80 3.04 4.85
CA VAL A 409 9.25 2.32 3.69
C VAL A 409 8.32 1.18 4.10
N ARG A 410 7.34 0.89 3.22
CA ARG A 410 6.31 -0.16 3.33
C ARG A 410 6.89 -1.48 3.87
N PRO A 411 6.75 -1.79 5.15
CA PRO A 411 7.64 -2.77 5.79
C PRO A 411 7.23 -4.22 5.48
N PHE A 412 6.16 -4.45 4.72
CA PHE A 412 5.68 -5.81 4.46
C PHE A 412 4.97 -5.97 3.11
N VAL A 413 4.99 -7.21 2.63
CA VAL A 413 4.21 -7.71 1.50
C VAL A 413 3.73 -9.11 1.85
N SER A 414 2.45 -9.39 1.62
CA SER A 414 1.92 -10.75 1.73
C SER A 414 1.83 -11.44 0.37
N SER A 415 1.98 -12.75 0.38
CA SER A 415 1.56 -13.59 -0.75
C SER A 415 0.07 -13.34 -1.04
N PRO A 416 -0.37 -13.36 -2.31
CA PRO A 416 -1.79 -13.28 -2.68
C PRO A 416 -2.74 -14.11 -1.80
N CYS A 417 -2.44 -15.40 -1.59
CA CYS A 417 -3.23 -16.26 -0.71
C CYS A 417 -3.06 -16.01 0.81
N GLY A 418 -2.30 -14.98 1.20
CA GLY A 418 -2.01 -14.57 2.58
C GLY A 418 -1.15 -15.53 3.40
N LYS A 419 -0.85 -16.74 2.89
CA LYS A 419 -0.17 -17.82 3.61
C LYS A 419 1.25 -17.47 4.00
N TYR A 420 1.86 -16.51 3.33
CA TYR A 420 3.19 -16.05 3.64
C TYR A 420 3.28 -14.54 3.69
N ILE A 421 4.21 -14.06 4.52
CA ILE A 421 4.43 -12.64 4.72
C ILE A 421 5.93 -12.38 4.66
N LEU A 422 6.31 -11.47 3.77
CA LEU A 422 7.62 -10.86 3.77
C LEU A 422 7.56 -9.56 4.54
N ILE A 423 8.56 -9.35 5.36
CA ILE A 423 8.75 -8.09 6.06
C ILE A 423 10.17 -7.65 5.80
N TYR A 424 10.37 -6.41 5.40
CA TYR A 424 11.70 -5.87 5.20
C TYR A 424 11.91 -4.58 6.00
N LEU A 425 13.10 -4.48 6.58
CA LEU A 425 13.55 -3.34 7.38
C LEU A 425 14.98 -3.03 6.94
N GLN A 426 15.16 -1.93 6.20
CA GLN A 426 16.45 -1.56 5.62
C GLN A 426 17.03 -2.74 4.82
N LYS A 427 18.14 -3.31 5.28
CA LYS A 427 18.88 -4.41 4.64
C LYS A 427 18.36 -5.80 5.00
N LYS A 428 17.40 -5.92 5.92
CA LYS A 428 16.96 -7.22 6.46
C LYS A 428 15.60 -7.60 5.89
N LEU A 429 15.50 -8.83 5.39
CA LEU A 429 14.26 -9.46 4.98
C LEU A 429 13.92 -10.62 5.93
N TYR A 430 12.67 -10.68 6.35
CA TYR A 430 12.10 -11.71 7.20
C TYR A 430 10.99 -12.40 6.45
N PHE A 431 11.01 -13.74 6.42
CA PHE A 431 9.99 -14.55 5.76
C PHE A 431 9.20 -15.35 6.78
N TYR A 432 7.89 -15.14 6.81
CA TYR A 432 6.99 -15.74 7.78
C TYR A 432 5.97 -16.67 7.13
N ASP A 433 5.68 -17.78 7.81
CA ASP A 433 4.57 -18.69 7.52
C ASP A 433 3.34 -18.29 8.35
N ASN A 434 2.28 -17.94 7.64
CA ASN A 434 1.00 -17.49 8.16
C ASN A 434 -0.12 -18.53 7.96
N ARG A 435 0.19 -19.74 7.46
CA ARG A 435 -0.81 -20.79 7.14
C ARG A 435 -1.67 -21.20 8.33
N LYS A 436 -1.16 -21.08 9.55
CA LYS A 436 -1.93 -21.40 10.76
C LYS A 436 -3.21 -20.55 10.89
N TYR A 437 -3.26 -19.38 10.28
CA TYR A 437 -4.37 -18.41 10.43
C TYR A 437 -5.27 -18.34 9.20
N ILE A 438 -4.93 -19.06 8.12
CA ILE A 438 -5.66 -19.04 6.86
C ILE A 438 -6.20 -20.44 6.61
N LYS A 439 -7.53 -20.55 6.60
CA LYS A 439 -8.27 -21.80 6.45
C LYS A 439 -8.78 -22.02 5.03
#